data_AF-A0ABD1X726-F1
#
_entry.id   AF-A0ABD1X726-F1
#
_cell.length_a   1.000
_cell.length_b   1.000
_cell.length_c   1.000
_cell.angle_alpha   90.00
_cell.angle_beta   90.00
_cell.angle_gamma   90.00
#
_symmetry.space_group_name_H-M   'P 1'
#
loop_
_entity.id
_entity.type
_entity.pdbx_description
1 polymer ?
#
loop_
_entity_poly.entity_id
_entity_poly.type
_entity_poly.pdbx_seq_one_letter_code
_entity_poly.pdbx_strand_id
1 'polypeptide(L)'
;MDELLDTCNNCDIYVLGFQEVVPLRAANVLGPENSKISFKWNSLIREALNKKELGMSTESSNQHEFRCIISKQMVGILISVWIRTELRSFLRNPSVSCVGCGIMGCLGNKGSVSVRFRLHETSFCFVCSHLASGGREGDERYRNSNATEILSRTSFPRGSSLDLPQKILDHDRVIFLGDLNYRISLPESETRLLVSKGEWNALLENDQLRMELMESQVFEGWQEGTIKFAPTYKYYPNSDQYYGGLQSKKGEKKRVPAW
;
A
#
# COMPACT_ATOMS: atom_id res chain seq x y z
N MET A 1 16.26 -5.98 1.46
CA MET A 1 15.00 -6.05 2.23
C MET A 1 15.28 -5.71 3.69
N ASP A 2 16.38 -6.22 4.23
CA ASP A 2 16.90 -5.90 5.57
C ASP A 2 17.09 -4.39 5.85
N GLU A 3 17.52 -3.58 4.87
CA GLU A 3 17.61 -2.11 5.04
C GLU A 3 16.25 -1.40 5.02
N LEU A 4 15.21 -2.04 4.48
CA LEU A 4 13.86 -1.48 4.34
C LEU A 4 12.96 -1.84 5.53
N LEU A 5 13.17 -3.02 6.10
CA LEU A 5 12.46 -3.50 7.27
C LEU A 5 13.31 -3.18 8.49
N ASP A 6 12.94 -2.15 9.23
CA ASP A 6 13.55 -1.83 10.53
C ASP A 6 13.18 -2.91 11.56
N THR A 7 13.84 -4.07 11.46
CA THR A 7 13.62 -5.24 12.32
C THR A 7 14.15 -5.03 13.74
N CYS A 8 14.83 -3.90 14.00
CA CYS A 8 15.35 -3.53 15.31
C CYS A 8 14.25 -2.97 16.25
N ASN A 9 13.06 -2.65 15.72
CA ASN A 9 11.93 -2.17 16.51
C ASN A 9 11.03 -3.31 17.00
N ASN A 10 10.43 -3.11 18.18
CA ASN A 10 9.44 -3.99 18.83
C ASN A 10 8.08 -3.99 18.11
N CYS A 11 8.06 -4.25 16.80
CA CYS A 11 6.83 -4.42 16.04
C CYS A 11 6.19 -5.79 16.37
N ASP A 12 4.87 -5.82 16.45
CA ASP A 12 4.09 -7.07 16.65
C ASP A 12 3.51 -7.61 15.34
N ILE A 13 3.21 -6.70 14.41
CA ILE A 13 2.56 -6.98 13.13
C ILE A 13 3.28 -6.21 12.03
N TYR A 14 3.69 -6.91 10.98
CA TYR A 14 4.12 -6.29 9.72
C TYR A 14 3.04 -6.49 8.65
N VAL A 15 2.64 -5.39 8.01
CA VAL A 15 1.74 -5.41 6.84
C VAL A 15 2.49 -4.84 5.66
N LEU A 16 2.68 -5.65 4.63
CA LEU A 16 3.41 -5.27 3.42
C LEU A 16 2.46 -5.27 2.23
N GLY A 17 2.25 -4.10 1.65
CA GLY A 17 1.51 -3.90 0.41
C GLY A 17 2.43 -3.63 -0.76
N PHE A 18 2.16 -4.27 -1.90
CA PHE A 18 2.92 -4.10 -3.12
C PHE A 18 1.99 -3.83 -4.30
N GLN A 19 2.47 -3.02 -5.23
CA GLN A 19 1.83 -2.75 -6.52
C GLN A 19 2.76 -3.18 -7.65
N GLU A 20 2.18 -3.45 -8.82
CA GLU A 20 2.90 -3.88 -10.01
C GLU A 20 3.79 -5.13 -9.83
N VAL A 21 3.41 -6.07 -8.93
CA VAL A 21 4.17 -7.32 -8.72
C VAL A 21 4.18 -8.25 -9.94
N VAL A 22 3.30 -7.99 -10.92
CA VAL A 22 3.30 -8.61 -12.24
C VAL A 22 3.15 -7.53 -13.32
N PRO A 23 3.72 -7.74 -14.53
CA PRO A 23 3.47 -6.85 -15.66
C PRO A 23 1.98 -6.76 -16.00
N LEU A 24 1.48 -5.57 -16.33
CA LEU A 24 0.09 -5.38 -16.75
C LEU A 24 -0.13 -5.83 -18.20
N ARG A 25 -0.13 -7.15 -18.42
CA ARG A 25 -0.47 -7.80 -19.69
C ARG A 25 -1.85 -8.44 -19.60
N ALA A 26 -2.58 -8.52 -20.71
CA ALA A 26 -3.93 -9.12 -20.73
C ALA A 26 -4.00 -10.50 -20.07
N ALA A 27 -2.98 -11.34 -20.29
CA ALA A 27 -2.86 -12.65 -19.66
C ALA A 27 -2.77 -12.60 -18.12
N ASN A 28 -2.18 -11.55 -17.54
CA ASN A 28 -2.07 -11.39 -16.09
C ASN A 28 -3.34 -10.78 -15.47
N VAL A 29 -4.15 -10.10 -16.27
CA VAL A 29 -5.42 -9.48 -15.82
C VAL A 29 -6.60 -10.46 -15.94
N LEU A 30 -6.60 -11.29 -16.99
CA LEU A 30 -7.69 -12.21 -17.32
C LEU A 30 -7.36 -13.68 -17.03
N GLY A 31 -6.08 -14.01 -16.85
CA GLY A 31 -5.63 -15.36 -16.55
C GLY A 31 -5.68 -15.69 -15.05
N PRO A 32 -5.44 -16.97 -14.69
CA PRO A 32 -5.42 -17.40 -13.30
C PRO A 32 -4.30 -16.70 -12.52
N GLU A 33 -4.53 -16.46 -11.23
CA GLU A 33 -3.56 -15.85 -10.32
C GLU A 33 -2.27 -16.70 -10.26
N ASN A 34 -1.12 -16.09 -10.54
CA ASN A 34 0.17 -16.77 -10.50
C ASN A 34 0.78 -16.73 -9.09
N SER A 35 0.48 -17.76 -8.29
CA SER A 35 0.96 -17.89 -6.91
C SER A 35 2.49 -17.98 -6.76
N LYS A 36 3.26 -18.21 -7.83
CA LYS A 36 4.73 -18.24 -7.76
C LYS A 36 5.31 -16.90 -7.30
N ILE A 37 4.67 -15.80 -7.68
CA ILE A 37 5.13 -14.44 -7.34
C ILE A 37 4.93 -14.17 -5.87
N SER A 38 3.72 -14.40 -5.35
CA SER A 38 3.43 -14.25 -3.92
C SER A 38 4.27 -15.20 -3.07
N PHE A 39 4.50 -16.44 -3.51
CA PHE A 39 5.39 -17.38 -2.82
C PHE A 39 6.82 -16.85 -2.71
N LYS A 40 7.38 -16.31 -3.81
CA LYS A 40 8.74 -15.76 -3.82
C LYS A 40 8.86 -14.56 -2.86
N TRP A 41 7.91 -13.63 -2.91
CA TRP A 41 7.88 -12.50 -1.98
C TRP A 41 7.77 -12.96 -0.52
N ASN A 42 6.88 -13.91 -0.23
CA ASN A 42 6.73 -14.42 1.12
C ASN A 42 7.99 -15.12 1.63
N SER A 43 8.74 -15.82 0.76
CA SER A 43 10.02 -16.41 1.15
C SER A 43 11.04 -15.35 1.56
N LEU A 44 11.18 -14.28 0.75
CA LEU A 44 12.11 -13.18 1.02
C LEU A 44 11.74 -12.42 2.30
N ILE A 45 10.46 -12.13 2.49
CA ILE A 45 9.96 -11.43 3.69
C ILE A 45 10.19 -12.30 4.93
N ARG A 46 9.91 -13.61 4.86
CA ARG A 46 10.16 -14.53 5.96
C ARG A 46 11.63 -14.52 6.37
N GLU A 47 12.53 -14.59 5.40
CA GLU A 47 13.97 -14.58 5.65
C GLU A 47 14.42 -13.29 6.30
N ALA A 48 13.96 -12.13 5.79
CA ALA A 48 14.29 -10.83 6.34
C ALA A 48 13.75 -10.64 7.77
N LEU A 49 12.48 -10.98 8.03
CA LEU A 49 11.84 -10.81 9.34
C LEU A 49 12.36 -11.77 10.42
N ASN A 50 12.89 -12.93 10.03
CA ASN A 50 13.33 -13.97 10.98
C ASN A 50 14.85 -14.17 10.97
N LYS A 51 15.60 -13.19 10.47
CA LYS A 51 17.06 -13.23 10.47
C LYS A 51 17.56 -13.23 11.92
N LYS A 52 18.33 -14.25 12.29
CA LYS A 52 18.89 -14.34 13.65
C LYS A 52 20.03 -13.34 13.79
N GLU A 53 19.97 -12.48 14.80
CA GLU A 53 21.14 -11.73 15.22
C GLU A 53 22.20 -12.67 15.79
N LEU A 54 23.46 -12.44 15.42
CA LEU A 54 24.58 -13.26 15.82
C LEU A 54 24.82 -13.08 17.33
N GLY A 55 24.42 -14.07 18.14
CA GLY A 55 24.60 -14.05 19.61
C GLY A 55 23.33 -14.29 20.43
N MET A 56 22.14 -14.34 19.82
CA MET A 56 20.91 -14.70 20.54
C MET A 56 20.84 -16.21 20.82
N SER A 57 20.53 -16.56 22.07
CA SER A 57 20.27 -17.95 22.49
C SER A 57 19.06 -18.54 21.76
N THR A 58 19.04 -19.87 21.56
CA THR A 58 17.96 -20.58 20.86
C THR A 58 16.59 -20.38 21.50
N GLU A 59 16.50 -20.19 22.81
CA GLU A 59 15.23 -19.95 23.52
C GLU A 59 14.69 -18.52 23.30
N SER A 60 15.57 -17.51 23.28
CA SER A 60 15.18 -16.13 22.93
C SER A 60 14.75 -15.98 21.47
N SER A 61 15.18 -16.89 20.58
CA SER A 61 14.88 -16.78 19.14
C SER A 61 13.44 -17.10 18.76
N ASN A 62 12.70 -17.87 19.58
CA ASN A 62 11.31 -18.24 19.28
C ASN A 62 10.30 -17.12 19.62
N GLN A 63 10.63 -16.20 20.53
CA GLN A 63 9.76 -15.06 20.90
C GLN A 63 9.70 -13.97 19.83
N HIS A 64 10.68 -13.96 18.92
CA HIS A 64 10.78 -12.96 17.85
C HIS A 64 10.46 -13.53 16.46
N GLU A 65 9.96 -14.77 16.37
CA GLU A 65 9.60 -15.36 15.08
C GLU A 65 8.31 -14.73 14.53
N PHE A 66 8.32 -14.28 13.27
CA PHE A 66 7.16 -13.83 12.52
C PHE A 66 6.63 -14.90 11.57
N ARG A 67 5.29 -15.04 11.54
CA ARG A 67 4.56 -15.92 10.63
C ARG A 67 3.58 -15.14 9.77
N CYS A 68 3.58 -15.44 8.47
CA CYS A 68 2.55 -14.97 7.56
C CYS A 68 1.21 -15.61 7.91
N ILE A 69 0.20 -14.78 8.18
CA ILE A 69 -1.17 -15.23 8.46
C ILE A 69 -2.07 -15.10 7.23
N ILE A 70 -1.78 -14.13 6.36
CA ILE A 70 -2.57 -13.81 5.18
C ILE A 70 -1.60 -13.32 4.11
N SER A 71 -1.72 -13.85 2.90
CA SER A 71 -1.05 -13.34 1.71
C SER A 71 -2.01 -13.46 0.54
N LYS A 72 -2.45 -12.34 -0.02
CA LYS A 72 -3.39 -12.33 -1.14
C LYS A 72 -2.93 -11.39 -2.25
N GLN A 73 -2.95 -11.91 -3.46
CA GLN A 73 -2.72 -11.16 -4.68
C GLN A 73 -4.05 -10.90 -5.42
N MET A 74 -4.14 -9.77 -6.10
CA MET A 74 -5.12 -9.47 -7.14
C MET A 74 -4.39 -8.77 -8.28
N VAL A 75 -4.19 -9.48 -9.40
CA VAL A 75 -3.41 -9.00 -10.55
C VAL A 75 -2.03 -8.49 -10.07
N GLY A 76 -1.81 -7.17 -10.06
CA GLY A 76 -0.55 -6.53 -9.66
C GLY A 76 -0.52 -6.04 -8.21
N ILE A 77 -1.60 -6.19 -7.45
CA ILE A 77 -1.67 -5.79 -6.04
C ILE A 77 -1.42 -7.02 -5.18
N LEU A 78 -0.51 -6.94 -4.21
CA LEU A 78 -0.25 -7.98 -3.23
C LEU A 78 -0.27 -7.36 -1.84
N ILE A 79 -0.92 -8.04 -0.90
CA ILE A 79 -0.81 -7.73 0.53
C ILE A 79 -0.39 -8.99 1.27
N SER A 80 0.55 -8.84 2.20
CA SER A 80 0.92 -9.90 3.14
C SER A 80 0.95 -9.35 4.57
N VAL A 81 0.38 -10.11 5.51
CA VAL A 81 0.33 -9.78 6.93
C VAL A 81 1.12 -10.84 7.70
N TRP A 82 2.05 -10.37 8.51
CA TRP A 82 2.97 -11.16 9.32
C TRP A 82 2.81 -10.75 10.77
N ILE A 83 2.71 -11.72 11.67
CA ILE A 83 2.53 -11.49 13.10
C ILE A 83 3.56 -12.31 13.88
N ARG A 84 3.98 -11.81 15.03
CA ARG A 84 4.76 -12.60 15.99
C ARG A 84 4.03 -13.91 16.33
N THR A 85 4.79 -15.01 16.39
CA THR A 85 4.26 -16.36 16.59
C THR A 85 3.45 -16.46 17.90
N GLU A 86 3.87 -15.77 18.96
CA GLU A 86 3.19 -15.73 20.27
C GLU A 86 1.79 -15.11 20.23
N LEU A 87 1.53 -14.19 19.28
CA LEU A 87 0.24 -13.54 19.14
C LEU A 87 -0.77 -14.35 18.31
N ARG A 88 -0.31 -15.43 17.66
CA ARG A 88 -1.11 -16.22 16.71
C ARG A 88 -2.35 -16.86 17.35
N SER A 89 -2.31 -17.21 18.63
CA SER A 89 -3.42 -17.80 19.38
C SER A 89 -4.56 -16.80 19.65
N PHE A 90 -4.25 -15.50 19.66
CA PHE A 90 -5.22 -14.42 19.87
C PHE A 90 -5.82 -13.89 18.58
N LEU A 91 -5.28 -14.28 17.42
CA LEU A 91 -5.81 -13.91 16.13
C LEU A 91 -7.06 -14.73 15.78
N ARG A 92 -8.14 -14.03 15.47
CA ARG A 92 -9.43 -14.61 15.13
C ARG A 92 -9.94 -14.04 13.82
N ASN A 93 -10.67 -14.89 13.10
CA ASN A 93 -11.44 -14.50 11.91
C ASN A 93 -10.60 -13.72 10.87
N PRO A 94 -9.51 -14.26 10.33
CA PRO A 94 -8.88 -13.67 9.16
C PRO A 94 -9.82 -13.73 7.94
N SER A 95 -9.92 -12.65 7.17
CA SER A 95 -10.71 -12.61 5.93
C SER A 95 -10.12 -11.61 4.94
N VAL A 96 -10.43 -11.79 3.66
CA VAL A 96 -9.89 -10.99 2.56
C VAL A 96 -11.02 -10.63 1.60
N SER A 97 -10.98 -9.43 1.04
CA SER A 97 -11.91 -8.92 0.05
C SER A 97 -11.11 -8.20 -1.04
N CYS A 98 -11.41 -8.49 -2.31
CA CYS A 98 -10.73 -7.87 -3.44
C CYS A 98 -11.74 -7.04 -4.24
N VAL A 99 -11.40 -5.79 -4.54
CA VAL A 99 -12.23 -4.88 -5.35
C VAL A 99 -11.40 -4.40 -6.52
N GLY A 100 -11.79 -4.77 -7.75
CA GLY A 100 -11.19 -4.23 -8.97
C GLY A 100 -11.88 -2.95 -9.41
N CYS A 101 -11.10 -1.91 -9.70
CA CYS A 101 -11.53 -0.58 -10.18
C CYS A 101 -10.94 -0.22 -11.55
N GLY A 102 -10.34 -1.18 -12.24
CA GLY A 102 -9.65 -0.98 -13.51
C GLY A 102 -10.61 -0.83 -14.70
N ILE A 103 -10.23 -1.38 -15.85
CA ILE A 103 -11.04 -1.26 -17.08
C ILE A 103 -12.50 -1.69 -16.80
N MET A 104 -13.45 -0.85 -17.22
CA MET A 104 -14.90 -1.01 -16.98
C MET A 104 -15.32 -1.09 -15.50
N GLY A 105 -14.51 -0.59 -14.56
CA GLY A 105 -14.84 -0.59 -13.12
C GLY A 105 -14.77 -1.97 -12.45
N CYS A 106 -14.24 -2.99 -13.14
CA CYS A 106 -14.25 -4.37 -12.64
C CYS A 106 -12.90 -5.09 -12.76
N LEU A 107 -12.02 -4.69 -13.69
CA LEU A 107 -10.74 -5.39 -13.89
C LEU A 107 -9.73 -5.06 -12.76
N GLY A 108 -8.99 -6.07 -12.31
CA GLY A 108 -8.13 -5.97 -11.12
C GLY A 108 -6.80 -5.23 -11.31
N ASN A 109 -6.53 -4.59 -12.45
CA ASN A 109 -5.28 -3.84 -12.66
C ASN A 109 -5.18 -2.54 -11.83
N LYS A 110 -6.31 -2.09 -11.29
CA LYS A 110 -6.48 -1.03 -10.29
C LYS A 110 -7.52 -1.51 -9.28
N GLY A 111 -7.53 -0.93 -8.08
CA GLY A 111 -8.46 -1.29 -7.02
C GLY A 111 -7.73 -1.63 -5.72
N SER A 112 -8.20 -2.61 -4.97
CA SER A 112 -7.59 -3.01 -3.70
C SER A 112 -7.69 -4.50 -3.36
N VAL A 113 -6.80 -4.91 -2.47
CA VAL A 113 -6.93 -6.12 -1.66
C VAL A 113 -7.01 -5.68 -0.20
N SER A 114 -8.15 -5.93 0.42
CA SER A 114 -8.47 -5.56 1.80
C SER A 114 -8.44 -6.79 2.69
N VAL A 115 -7.77 -6.70 3.83
CA VAL A 115 -7.58 -7.79 4.79
C VAL A 115 -8.13 -7.37 6.13
N ARG A 116 -8.96 -8.21 6.75
CA ARG A 116 -9.40 -8.00 8.13
C ARG A 116 -9.13 -9.19 9.04
N PHE A 117 -8.93 -8.89 10.31
CA PHE A 117 -8.84 -9.88 11.38
C PHE A 117 -9.15 -9.20 12.71
N ARG A 118 -9.40 -10.00 13.75
CA ARG A 118 -9.47 -9.52 15.13
C ARG A 118 -8.25 -10.05 15.87
N LEU A 119 -7.56 -9.18 16.60
CA LEU A 119 -6.48 -9.56 17.50
C LEU A 119 -6.92 -9.21 18.92
N HIS A 120 -7.04 -10.23 19.78
CA HIS A 120 -7.77 -10.11 21.03
C HIS A 120 -9.20 -9.57 20.78
N GLU A 121 -9.50 -8.39 21.33
CA GLU A 121 -10.81 -7.75 21.22
C GLU A 121 -10.83 -6.64 20.17
N THR A 122 -9.69 -6.31 19.56
CA THR A 122 -9.58 -5.22 18.58
C THR A 122 -9.67 -5.75 17.15
N SER A 123 -10.56 -5.17 16.36
CA SER A 123 -10.70 -5.45 14.94
C SER A 123 -9.83 -4.54 14.08
N PHE A 124 -9.14 -5.14 13.11
CA PHE A 124 -8.26 -4.45 12.17
C PHE A 124 -8.73 -4.66 10.74
N CYS A 125 -8.64 -3.61 9.92
CA CYS A 125 -8.80 -3.69 8.47
C CYS A 125 -7.65 -2.95 7.77
N PHE A 126 -6.88 -3.67 6.96
CA PHE A 126 -5.81 -3.14 6.12
C PHE A 126 -6.24 -3.14 4.66
N VAL A 127 -6.17 -2.00 3.99
CA VAL A 127 -6.55 -1.84 2.59
C VAL A 127 -5.28 -1.53 1.79
N CYS A 128 -4.79 -2.49 1.00
CA CYS A 128 -3.69 -2.26 0.06
C CYS A 128 -4.28 -1.93 -1.32
N SER A 129 -4.02 -0.74 -1.83
CA SER A 129 -4.64 -0.25 -3.06
C SER A 129 -3.62 0.15 -4.14
N HIS A 130 -4.14 0.25 -5.36
CA HIS A 130 -3.48 0.87 -6.50
C HIS A 130 -4.55 1.66 -7.25
N LEU A 131 -4.60 2.99 -7.04
CA LEU A 131 -5.65 3.85 -7.59
C LEU A 131 -5.30 4.35 -9.00
N ALA A 132 -6.27 4.97 -9.67
CA ALA A 132 -6.12 5.51 -11.02
C ALA A 132 -4.88 6.41 -11.16
N SER A 133 -3.99 6.03 -12.08
CA SER A 133 -2.84 6.86 -12.44
C SER A 133 -3.27 8.01 -13.35
N GLY A 134 -2.54 9.11 -13.31
CA GLY A 134 -2.81 10.26 -14.17
C GLY A 134 -1.93 11.42 -13.76
N GLY A 135 -2.00 12.52 -14.48
CA GLY A 135 -1.29 13.75 -14.11
C GLY A 135 -1.82 14.97 -14.87
N ARG A 136 -2.96 14.81 -15.54
CA ARG A 136 -3.73 15.90 -16.09
C ARG A 136 -4.60 16.45 -14.98
N GLU A 137 -4.92 17.73 -15.09
CA GLU A 137 -5.92 18.38 -14.25
C GLU A 137 -7.25 17.60 -14.36
N GLY A 138 -7.88 17.32 -13.22
CA GLY A 138 -9.12 16.53 -13.16
C GLY A 138 -8.91 15.03 -12.95
N ASP A 139 -7.69 14.50 -13.14
CA ASP A 139 -7.42 13.06 -12.97
C ASP A 139 -7.61 12.59 -11.52
N GLU A 140 -7.56 13.49 -10.54
CA GLU A 140 -7.82 13.21 -9.12
C GLU A 140 -9.21 12.64 -8.88
N ARG A 141 -10.21 13.06 -9.66
CA ARG A 141 -11.58 12.55 -9.55
C ARG A 141 -11.68 11.05 -9.82
N TYR A 142 -10.82 10.50 -10.68
CA TYR A 142 -10.78 9.05 -10.91
C TYR A 142 -10.18 8.30 -9.72
N ARG A 143 -9.22 8.90 -9.00
CA ARG A 143 -8.67 8.34 -7.75
C ARG A 143 -9.72 8.38 -6.65
N ASN A 144 -10.43 9.49 -6.50
CA ASN A 144 -11.53 9.65 -5.55
C ASN A 144 -12.62 8.62 -5.85
N SER A 145 -13.01 8.46 -7.11
CA SER A 145 -13.98 7.45 -7.53
C SER A 145 -13.53 6.02 -7.20
N ASN A 146 -12.25 5.68 -7.41
CA ASN A 146 -11.72 4.36 -7.04
C ASN A 146 -11.76 4.17 -5.52
N ALA A 147 -11.36 5.17 -4.73
CA ALA A 147 -11.40 5.09 -3.27
C ALA A 147 -12.85 4.91 -2.74
N THR A 148 -13.80 5.68 -3.25
CA THR A 148 -15.24 5.54 -2.91
C THR A 148 -15.77 4.16 -3.28
N GLU A 149 -15.37 3.64 -4.44
CA GLU A 149 -15.75 2.31 -4.90
C GLU A 149 -15.17 1.21 -4.01
N ILE A 150 -13.91 1.32 -3.60
CA ILE A 150 -13.26 0.41 -2.66
C ILE A 150 -13.97 0.42 -1.31
N LEU A 151 -14.26 1.60 -0.76
CA LEU A 151 -14.94 1.76 0.54
C LEU A 151 -16.35 1.15 0.52
N SER A 152 -17.08 1.34 -0.57
CA SER A 152 -18.46 0.89 -0.71
C SER A 152 -18.58 -0.61 -1.03
N ARG A 153 -17.76 -1.13 -1.95
CA ARG A 153 -17.83 -2.53 -2.42
C ARG A 153 -17.09 -3.51 -1.53
N THR A 154 -16.08 -3.08 -0.79
CA THR A 154 -15.38 -3.98 0.13
C THR A 154 -16.38 -4.53 1.15
N SER A 155 -16.40 -5.84 1.29
CA SER A 155 -17.28 -6.55 2.22
C SER A 155 -16.62 -7.83 2.67
N PHE A 156 -16.72 -8.10 3.97
CA PHE A 156 -16.27 -9.35 4.58
C PHE A 156 -17.46 -10.21 5.01
N PRO A 157 -17.32 -11.54 5.10
CA PRO A 157 -18.38 -12.41 5.60
C PRO A 157 -18.73 -12.09 7.05
N ARG A 158 -20.02 -12.13 7.41
CA ARG A 158 -20.48 -11.98 8.80
C ARG A 158 -19.94 -13.07 9.72
N GLY A 159 -19.63 -14.26 9.19
CA GLY A 159 -19.33 -15.43 10.01
C GLY A 159 -20.56 -15.90 10.79
N SER A 160 -20.37 -16.82 11.74
CA SER A 160 -21.44 -17.34 12.61
C SER A 160 -21.84 -16.38 13.73
N SER A 161 -21.00 -15.38 14.04
CA SER A 161 -21.28 -14.34 15.03
C SER A 161 -21.78 -13.07 14.33
N LEU A 162 -22.90 -12.50 14.80
CA LEU A 162 -23.45 -11.25 14.27
C LEU A 162 -22.58 -10.01 14.54
N ASP A 163 -21.53 -10.16 15.35
CA ASP A 163 -20.68 -9.06 15.86
C ASP A 163 -19.41 -8.80 15.03
N LEU A 164 -19.24 -9.46 13.87
CA LEU A 164 -18.06 -9.21 13.03
C LEU A 164 -18.27 -8.00 12.10
N PRO A 165 -17.34 -7.02 12.11
CA PRO A 165 -17.31 -5.92 11.14
C PRO A 165 -17.36 -6.43 9.70
N GLN A 166 -18.19 -5.80 8.88
CA GLN A 166 -18.40 -6.20 7.47
C GLN A 166 -17.78 -5.23 6.49
N LYS A 167 -17.91 -3.93 6.75
CA LYS A 167 -17.35 -2.85 5.93
C LYS A 167 -16.04 -2.38 6.51
N ILE A 168 -15.25 -1.70 5.68
CA ILE A 168 -13.94 -1.17 6.06
C ILE A 168 -14.05 -0.32 7.33
N LEU A 169 -14.98 0.64 7.33
CA LEU A 169 -15.16 1.62 8.40
C LEU A 169 -15.87 1.07 9.66
N ASP A 170 -16.32 -0.18 9.65
CA ASP A 170 -16.91 -0.83 10.82
C ASP A 170 -15.84 -1.33 11.82
N HIS A 171 -14.55 -1.28 11.46
CA HIS A 171 -13.45 -1.83 12.27
C HIS A 171 -12.85 -0.76 13.19
N ASP A 172 -12.33 -1.19 14.34
CA ASP A 172 -11.73 -0.30 15.35
C ASP A 172 -10.48 0.41 14.80
N ARG A 173 -9.68 -0.31 14.01
CA ARG A 173 -8.44 0.19 13.41
C ARG A 173 -8.43 -0.08 11.91
N VAL A 174 -8.39 0.99 11.13
CA VAL A 174 -8.33 0.92 9.67
C VAL A 174 -7.07 1.60 9.17
N ILE A 175 -6.32 0.91 8.31
CA ILE A 175 -5.13 1.44 7.65
C ILE A 175 -5.34 1.30 6.15
N PHE A 176 -5.29 2.42 5.42
CA PHE A 176 -5.37 2.46 3.97
C PHE A 176 -4.00 2.83 3.42
N LEU A 177 -3.43 1.95 2.59
CA LEU A 177 -2.05 2.06 2.10
C LEU A 177 -1.94 1.66 0.62
N GLY A 178 -0.82 2.01 0.01
CA GLY A 178 -0.45 1.59 -1.33
C GLY A 178 -0.12 2.75 -2.26
N ASP A 179 -0.13 2.49 -3.57
CA ASP A 179 0.08 3.52 -4.59
C ASP A 179 -1.24 4.25 -4.87
N LEU A 180 -1.47 5.31 -4.11
CA LEU A 180 -2.67 6.15 -4.23
C LEU A 180 -2.63 7.05 -5.48
N ASN A 181 -1.47 7.18 -6.12
CA ASN A 181 -1.26 7.91 -7.38
C ASN A 181 -1.65 9.41 -7.37
N TYR A 182 -1.94 10.01 -6.21
CA TYR A 182 -2.13 11.45 -6.11
C TYR A 182 -0.85 12.19 -6.50
N ARG A 183 -1.01 13.39 -7.05
CA ARG A 183 0.08 14.18 -7.63
C ARG A 183 0.13 15.55 -6.99
N ILE A 184 1.20 16.28 -7.30
CA ILE A 184 1.38 17.65 -6.86
C ILE A 184 0.76 18.58 -7.90
N SER A 185 -0.18 19.43 -7.48
CA SER A 185 -0.89 20.40 -8.31
C SER A 185 -0.06 21.66 -8.56
N LEU A 186 1.16 21.48 -9.08
CA LEU A 186 2.06 22.57 -9.48
C LEU A 186 2.61 22.36 -10.89
N PRO A 187 3.03 23.43 -11.58
CA PRO A 187 3.78 23.31 -12.84
C PRO A 187 5.06 22.49 -12.65
N GLU A 188 5.41 21.64 -13.62
CA GLU A 188 6.57 20.75 -13.54
C GLU A 188 7.87 21.48 -13.13
N SER A 189 8.14 22.65 -13.73
CA SER A 189 9.34 23.42 -13.45
C SER A 189 9.42 23.85 -11.99
N GLU A 190 8.29 24.21 -11.40
CA GLU A 190 8.18 24.64 -10.02
C GLU A 190 8.29 23.46 -9.06
N THR A 191 7.58 22.35 -9.34
CA THR A 191 7.71 21.11 -8.56
C THR A 191 9.16 20.67 -8.49
N ARG A 192 9.87 20.62 -9.62
CA ARG A 192 11.29 20.21 -9.66
C ARG A 192 12.20 21.19 -8.93
N LEU A 193 11.92 22.50 -8.99
CA LEU A 193 12.67 23.52 -8.26
C LEU A 193 12.54 23.31 -6.75
N LEU A 194 11.32 23.14 -6.24
CA LEU A 194 11.08 22.91 -4.81
C LEU A 194 11.70 21.59 -4.34
N VAL A 195 11.61 20.53 -5.15
CA VAL A 195 12.30 19.25 -4.89
C VAL A 195 13.81 19.44 -4.78
N SER A 196 14.42 20.22 -5.67
CA SER A 196 15.87 20.48 -5.63
C SER A 196 16.34 21.27 -4.41
N LYS A 197 15.42 22.04 -3.79
CA LYS A 197 15.69 22.81 -2.57
C LYS A 197 15.34 22.06 -1.28
N GLY A 198 14.68 20.91 -1.38
CA GLY A 198 14.17 20.17 -0.21
C GLY A 198 12.98 20.84 0.47
N GLU A 199 12.22 21.68 -0.25
CA GLU A 199 11.10 22.46 0.30
C GLU A 199 9.82 21.62 0.34
N TRP A 200 9.80 20.59 1.21
CA TRP A 200 8.71 19.62 1.27
C TRP A 200 7.38 20.24 1.70
N ASN A 201 7.39 21.22 2.60
CA ASN A 201 6.16 21.86 3.08
C ASN A 201 5.42 22.59 1.94
N ALA A 202 6.13 23.36 1.11
CA ALA A 202 5.55 24.06 -0.03
C ALA A 202 4.98 23.09 -1.09
N LEU A 203 5.62 21.93 -1.27
CA LEU A 203 5.10 20.88 -2.13
C LEU A 203 3.84 20.23 -1.55
N LEU A 204 3.83 19.95 -0.24
CA LEU A 204 2.70 19.33 0.46
C LEU A 204 1.46 20.23 0.48
N GLU A 205 1.62 21.55 0.53
CA GLU A 205 0.49 22.50 0.36
C GLU A 205 -0.26 22.32 -0.96
N ASN A 206 0.37 21.70 -1.95
CA ASN A 206 -0.19 21.44 -3.27
C ASN A 206 -0.36 19.95 -3.55
N ASP A 207 -0.21 19.08 -2.55
CA ASP A 207 -0.40 17.65 -2.70
C ASP A 207 -1.91 17.32 -2.77
N GLN A 208 -2.31 16.60 -3.82
CA GLN A 208 -3.72 16.29 -4.04
C GLN A 208 -4.32 15.44 -2.93
N LEU A 209 -3.61 14.46 -2.37
CA LEU A 209 -4.17 13.65 -1.27
C LEU A 209 -4.39 14.52 -0.04
N ARG A 210 -3.44 15.41 0.27
CA ARG A 210 -3.58 16.35 1.39
C ARG A 210 -4.78 17.28 1.24
N MET A 211 -5.04 17.77 0.03
CA MET A 211 -6.25 18.55 -0.26
C MET A 211 -7.52 17.71 -0.04
N GLU A 212 -7.57 16.47 -0.53
CA GLU A 212 -8.72 15.56 -0.33
C GLU A 212 -8.97 15.21 1.14
N LEU A 213 -7.91 15.17 1.97
CA LEU A 213 -8.02 15.01 3.43
C LEU A 213 -8.60 16.25 4.12
N MET A 214 -8.37 17.45 3.58
CA MET A 214 -8.84 18.72 4.14
C MET A 214 -10.25 19.12 3.67
N GLU A 215 -10.64 18.76 2.46
CA GLU A 215 -11.85 19.27 1.79
C GLU A 215 -13.12 18.41 1.96
N SER A 216 -13.24 17.64 3.03
CA SER A 216 -14.40 16.77 3.33
C SER A 216 -14.84 15.90 2.14
N GLN A 217 -13.87 15.29 1.45
CA GLN A 217 -14.13 14.37 0.32
C GLN A 217 -14.00 12.89 0.76
N VAL A 218 -13.47 12.04 -0.11
CA VAL A 218 -13.44 10.57 0.08
C VAL A 218 -12.62 10.12 1.29
N PHE A 219 -11.66 10.93 1.73
CA PHE A 219 -10.80 10.65 2.88
C PHE A 219 -11.11 11.53 4.10
N GLU A 220 -12.32 12.07 4.20
CA GLU A 220 -12.75 12.77 5.41
C GLU A 220 -12.57 11.91 6.67
N GLY A 221 -11.95 12.47 7.71
CA GLY A 221 -11.71 11.79 8.99
C GLY A 221 -10.49 10.86 9.02
N TRP A 222 -9.80 10.64 7.89
CA TRP A 222 -8.56 9.90 7.86
C TRP A 222 -7.38 10.74 8.34
N GLN A 223 -6.32 10.07 8.79
CA GLN A 223 -5.11 10.71 9.31
C GLN A 223 -3.88 10.18 8.57
N GLU A 224 -3.00 11.09 8.18
CA GLU A 224 -1.70 10.78 7.59
C GLU A 224 -0.58 11.34 8.50
N GLY A 225 0.51 10.58 8.64
CA GLY A 225 1.67 11.02 9.39
C GLY A 225 2.38 12.20 8.72
N THR A 226 3.17 12.96 9.48
CA THR A 226 3.96 14.06 8.90
C THR A 226 5.00 13.55 7.91
N ILE A 227 4.84 13.91 6.63
CA ILE A 227 5.81 13.59 5.58
C ILE A 227 7.05 14.49 5.75
N LYS A 228 8.21 13.86 5.95
CA LYS A 228 9.54 14.51 6.10
C LYS A 228 10.57 14.00 5.10
N PHE A 229 10.10 13.29 4.07
CA PHE A 229 10.93 12.62 3.07
C PHE A 229 10.55 13.11 1.67
N ALA A 230 11.49 12.95 0.73
CA ALA A 230 11.31 13.38 -0.65
C ALA A 230 10.19 12.59 -1.37
N PRO A 231 9.58 13.14 -2.43
CA PRO A 231 8.61 12.42 -3.28
C PRO A 231 9.10 11.03 -3.74
N THR A 232 8.24 10.02 -3.72
CA THR A 232 8.65 8.63 -3.97
C THR A 232 8.55 8.21 -5.45
N TYR A 233 7.84 9.00 -6.25
CA TYR A 233 7.65 8.80 -7.68
C TYR A 233 8.26 9.97 -8.47
N LYS A 234 8.89 9.81 -9.64
CA LYS A 234 9.37 8.58 -10.28
C LYS A 234 10.89 8.65 -10.43
N TYR A 235 11.60 7.65 -9.96
CA TYR A 235 13.05 7.52 -10.13
C TYR A 235 13.45 6.73 -11.38
N TYR A 236 14.68 6.93 -11.84
CA TYR A 236 15.35 5.95 -12.69
C TYR A 236 15.69 4.69 -11.86
N PRO A 237 15.54 3.47 -12.40
CA PRO A 237 15.93 2.27 -11.68
C PRO A 237 17.40 2.31 -11.24
N ASN A 238 17.67 1.90 -10.00
CA ASN A 238 19.00 1.90 -9.39
C ASN A 238 19.67 3.28 -9.36
N SER A 239 18.89 4.34 -9.12
CA SER A 239 19.38 5.73 -9.09
C SER A 239 18.52 6.60 -8.18
N ASP A 240 19.15 7.57 -7.53
CA ASP A 240 18.47 8.62 -6.75
C ASP A 240 18.00 9.80 -7.63
N GLN A 241 18.08 9.66 -8.96
CA GLN A 241 17.65 10.69 -9.89
C GLN A 241 16.19 10.50 -10.33
N TYR A 242 15.42 11.58 -10.29
CA TYR A 242 14.06 11.61 -10.84
C TYR A 242 14.05 11.53 -12.36
N TYR A 243 13.11 10.75 -12.88
CA TYR A 243 12.86 10.58 -14.30
C TYR A 243 12.43 11.90 -14.97
N GLY A 244 12.90 12.15 -16.20
CA GLY A 244 12.49 13.33 -16.97
C GLY A 244 13.16 14.65 -16.55
N GLY A 245 14.24 14.61 -15.75
CA GLY A 245 15.04 15.79 -15.39
C GLY A 245 15.91 16.35 -16.53
N LEU A 246 16.91 17.19 -16.20
CA LEU A 246 17.76 17.89 -17.19
C LEU A 246 18.46 16.96 -18.22
N GLN A 247 18.64 15.68 -17.89
CA GLN A 247 19.30 14.69 -18.77
C GLN A 247 18.30 13.88 -19.62
N SER A 248 17.02 14.22 -19.64
CA SER A 248 16.01 13.45 -20.35
C SER A 248 16.18 13.52 -21.87
N LYS A 249 16.03 12.36 -22.54
CA LYS A 249 16.15 12.28 -23.99
C LYS A 249 14.93 12.94 -24.65
N LYS A 250 15.15 13.58 -25.81
CA LYS A 250 14.09 14.18 -26.62
C LYS A 250 13.01 13.13 -26.93
N GLY A 251 11.78 13.36 -26.47
CA GLY A 251 10.63 12.46 -26.66
C GLY A 251 10.26 11.57 -25.46
N GLU A 252 11.02 11.58 -24.37
CA GLU A 252 10.61 10.88 -23.14
C GLU A 252 9.41 11.54 -22.46
N LYS A 253 8.46 10.73 -21.99
CA LYS A 253 7.33 11.22 -21.18
C LYS A 253 7.86 11.74 -19.85
N LYS A 254 7.81 13.05 -19.64
CA LYS A 254 8.17 13.66 -18.36
C LYS A 254 7.22 13.17 -17.26
N ARG A 255 7.79 12.71 -16.15
CA ARG A 255 7.07 12.30 -14.96
C ARG A 255 7.48 13.24 -13.84
N VAL A 256 6.53 14.05 -13.40
CA VAL A 256 6.75 15.03 -12.33
C VAL A 256 6.84 14.28 -11.00
N PRO A 257 7.77 14.68 -10.10
CA PRO A 257 7.84 14.07 -8.79
C PRO A 257 6.53 14.16 -7.99
N ALA A 258 6.17 13.10 -7.27
CA ALA A 258 4.98 13.03 -6.40
C ALA A 258 5.18 12.02 -5.26
N TRP A 259 4.42 12.18 -4.18
CA TRP A 259 4.38 11.19 -3.09
C TRP A 259 3.51 10.00 -3.45
#